data_AF-A0A5C4PUC1-F1
#
_entry.id   AF-A0A5C4PUC1-F1
#
_cell.length_a   1.000
_cell.length_b   1.000
_cell.length_c   1.000
_cell.angle_alpha   90.00
_cell.angle_beta   90.00
_cell.angle_gamma   90.00
#
_symmetry.space_group_name_H-M   'P 1'
#
loop_
_entity.id
_entity.type
_entity.pdbx_description
1 polymer ?
#
loop_
_entity_poly.entity_id
_entity_poly.type
_entity_poly.pdbx_seq_one_letter_code
_entity_poly.pdbx_strand_id
1 'polypeptide(L)'
;MINWADNNDKRVLAVSADKGWEDFAGNKENFHVIDDLAKAMNIFQSLLPVFIMEKIKLDLSSKLDGIIFSEIKNAIELSLEVINIDASSSYRYEIDDEYVELNDIQILKNDEDNGVRIYLVDSGADRITVNIPCEVFYDVGAVFNFFIWDSIDKENVYLGSVEKTVEENNIIDVLVSFYGNFDDESQDLEVADMDISVEVVDSSVNVDMGEVEPFYDDER
;
A
#
# COMPACT_ATOMS: atom_id res chain seq x y z
N MET A 1 -22.17 -20.78 4.92
CA MET A 1 -20.72 -20.85 4.63
C MET A 1 -20.30 -22.29 4.30
N ILE A 2 -20.43 -23.26 5.21
CA ILE A 2 -20.08 -24.67 4.92
C ILE A 2 -20.89 -25.26 3.75
N ASN A 3 -22.24 -25.15 3.78
CA ASN A 3 -23.07 -25.61 2.66
C ASN A 3 -22.77 -24.88 1.33
N TRP A 4 -22.23 -23.65 1.39
CA TRP A 4 -21.81 -22.94 0.18
C TRP A 4 -20.51 -23.52 -0.36
N ALA A 5 -19.55 -23.81 0.52
CA ALA A 5 -18.27 -24.42 0.16
C ALA A 5 -18.45 -25.81 -0.45
N ASP A 6 -19.32 -26.65 0.15
CA ASP A 6 -19.71 -27.97 -0.39
C ASP A 6 -20.29 -27.87 -1.80
N ASN A 7 -21.20 -26.92 -2.02
CA ASN A 7 -21.87 -26.74 -3.31
C ASN A 7 -20.96 -26.17 -4.41
N ASN A 8 -19.80 -25.62 -4.06
CA ASN A 8 -18.87 -24.99 -5.00
C ASN A 8 -17.52 -25.72 -5.09
N ASP A 9 -17.40 -26.89 -4.45
CA ASP A 9 -16.17 -27.68 -4.37
C ASP A 9 -14.97 -26.83 -3.88
N LYS A 10 -15.20 -26.05 -2.83
CA LYS A 10 -14.19 -25.18 -2.21
C LYS A 10 -13.84 -25.68 -0.82
N ARG A 11 -12.57 -25.51 -0.45
CA ARG A 11 -12.07 -25.68 0.92
C ARG A 11 -12.10 -24.32 1.62
N VAL A 12 -12.53 -24.28 2.87
CA VAL A 12 -12.58 -23.07 3.68
C VAL A 12 -11.64 -23.21 4.86
N LEU A 13 -10.79 -22.19 5.05
CA LEU A 13 -9.97 -22.01 6.24
C LEU A 13 -10.52 -20.81 7.01
N ALA A 14 -11.04 -21.05 8.21
CA ALA A 14 -11.49 -20.00 9.11
C ALA A 14 -10.42 -19.75 10.17
N VAL A 15 -10.13 -18.47 10.44
CA VAL A 15 -9.22 -18.05 11.52
C VAL A 15 -10.06 -17.57 12.69
N SER A 16 -10.03 -18.29 13.80
CA SER A 16 -10.79 -17.95 15.00
C SER A 16 -10.19 -18.59 16.24
N ALA A 17 -9.92 -17.79 17.27
CA ALA A 17 -9.53 -18.28 18.59
C ALA A 17 -10.75 -18.74 19.43
N ASP A 18 -11.98 -18.56 18.92
CA ASP A 18 -13.20 -18.98 19.58
C ASP A 18 -13.49 -20.47 19.33
N LYS A 19 -13.51 -21.24 20.42
CA LYS A 19 -13.81 -22.68 20.41
C LYS A 19 -15.19 -23.02 19.85
N GLY A 20 -16.13 -22.07 19.86
CA GLY A 20 -17.42 -22.25 19.21
C GLY A 20 -17.31 -22.47 17.70
N TRP A 21 -16.27 -21.91 17.05
CA TRP A 21 -16.02 -22.13 15.63
C TRP A 21 -15.40 -23.50 15.37
N GLU A 22 -14.48 -23.97 16.22
CA GLU A 22 -13.94 -25.34 16.16
C GLU A 22 -15.07 -26.37 16.33
N ASP A 23 -15.96 -26.16 17.30
CA ASP A 23 -17.12 -27.03 17.52
C ASP A 23 -18.10 -27.01 16.35
N PHE A 24 -18.29 -25.84 15.71
CA PHE A 24 -19.16 -25.67 14.54
C PHE A 24 -18.59 -26.30 13.26
N ALA A 25 -17.27 -26.25 13.09
CA ALA A 25 -16.56 -26.92 12.00
C ALA A 25 -16.76 -28.44 12.04
N GLY A 26 -16.70 -29.01 13.25
CA GLY A 26 -16.73 -30.45 13.46
C GLY A 26 -15.61 -31.18 12.70
N ASN A 27 -15.81 -32.45 12.36
CA ASN A 27 -14.84 -33.28 11.61
C ASN A 27 -15.02 -33.18 10.08
N LYS A 28 -15.42 -32.03 9.54
CA LYS A 28 -15.65 -31.89 8.09
C LYS A 28 -14.33 -31.65 7.36
N GLU A 29 -14.05 -32.47 6.35
CA GLU A 29 -12.77 -32.42 5.61
C GLU A 29 -12.56 -31.12 4.80
N ASN A 30 -13.61 -30.38 4.48
CA ASN A 30 -13.52 -29.17 3.66
C ASN A 30 -13.59 -27.86 4.46
N PHE A 31 -13.67 -27.93 5.79
CA PHE A 31 -13.76 -26.75 6.65
C PHE A 31 -12.78 -26.89 7.83
N HIS A 32 -11.71 -26.12 7.78
CA HIS A 32 -10.67 -26.11 8.81
C HIS A 32 -10.74 -24.81 9.61
N VAL A 33 -10.65 -24.93 10.93
CA VAL A 33 -10.52 -23.78 11.83
C VAL A 33 -9.12 -23.81 12.39
N ILE A 34 -8.47 -22.65 12.39
CA ILE A 34 -7.17 -22.44 13.01
C ILE A 34 -7.26 -21.27 13.96
N ASP A 35 -6.58 -21.40 15.08
CA ASP A 35 -6.63 -20.46 16.20
C ASP A 35 -5.72 -19.24 16.03
N ASP A 36 -4.87 -19.25 15.00
CA ASP A 36 -3.79 -18.30 14.83
C ASP A 36 -3.71 -17.81 13.39
N LEU A 37 -3.72 -16.48 13.24
CA LEU A 37 -3.67 -15.82 11.94
C LEU A 37 -2.33 -16.06 11.23
N ALA A 38 -1.22 -16.09 11.96
CA ALA A 38 0.09 -16.33 11.34
C ALA A 38 0.16 -17.74 10.73
N LYS A 39 -0.36 -18.76 11.42
CA LYS A 39 -0.52 -20.11 10.85
C LYS A 39 -1.39 -20.11 9.58
N ALA A 40 -2.44 -19.29 9.54
CA ALA A 40 -3.31 -19.15 8.37
C ALA A 40 -2.53 -18.65 7.16
N MET A 41 -1.79 -17.57 7.38
CA MET A 41 -1.01 -16.92 6.35
C MET A 41 0.06 -17.86 5.81
N ASN A 42 0.70 -18.66 6.67
CA ASN A 42 1.67 -19.67 6.24
C ASN A 42 1.05 -20.74 5.32
N ILE A 43 -0.18 -21.17 5.59
CA ILE A 43 -0.89 -22.12 4.70
C ILE A 43 -1.15 -21.48 3.35
N PHE A 44 -1.67 -20.24 3.31
CA PHE A 44 -1.91 -19.54 2.04
C PHE A 44 -0.62 -19.28 1.26
N GLN A 45 0.46 -18.91 1.93
CA GLN A 45 1.76 -18.72 1.30
C GLN A 45 2.31 -20.03 0.71
N SER A 46 2.05 -21.18 1.33
CA SER A 46 2.47 -22.48 0.78
C SER A 46 1.73 -22.89 -0.51
N LEU A 47 0.64 -22.20 -0.86
CA LEU A 47 -0.10 -22.43 -2.11
C LEU A 47 0.47 -21.65 -3.29
N LEU A 48 1.33 -20.67 -3.06
CA LEU A 48 2.02 -19.97 -4.15
C LEU A 48 2.98 -20.94 -4.85
N PRO A 49 2.97 -21.02 -6.19
CA PRO A 49 3.99 -21.75 -6.93
C PRO A 49 5.37 -21.23 -6.54
N VAL A 50 6.23 -22.13 -6.05
CA VAL A 50 7.57 -21.79 -5.51
C VAL A 50 8.38 -20.96 -6.51
N PHE A 51 8.28 -21.29 -7.80
CA PHE A 51 9.00 -20.61 -8.86
C PHE A 51 8.63 -19.11 -8.98
N ILE A 52 7.35 -18.76 -8.80
CA ILE A 52 6.86 -17.37 -8.87
C ILE A 52 7.32 -16.61 -7.65
N MET A 53 7.21 -17.22 -6.47
CA MET A 53 7.69 -16.64 -5.22
C MET A 53 9.18 -16.30 -5.30
N GLU A 54 10.01 -17.22 -5.82
CA GLU A 54 11.45 -16.99 -6.00
C GLU A 54 11.74 -15.87 -7.00
N LYS A 55 11.00 -15.81 -8.11
CA LYS A 55 11.12 -14.76 -9.12
C LYS A 55 10.76 -13.38 -8.58
N ILE A 56 9.63 -13.26 -7.87
CA ILE A 56 9.22 -12.00 -7.23
C ILE A 56 10.29 -11.56 -6.21
N LYS A 57 10.75 -12.48 -5.36
CA LYS A 57 11.80 -12.18 -4.37
C LYS A 57 13.10 -11.73 -5.04
N LEU A 58 13.51 -12.37 -6.13
CA LEU A 58 14.73 -12.01 -6.86
C LEU A 58 14.61 -10.60 -7.43
N ASP A 59 13.54 -10.30 -8.14
CA ASP A 59 13.27 -8.99 -8.76
C ASP A 59 13.26 -7.85 -7.72
N LEU A 60 12.54 -8.06 -6.61
CA LEU A 60 12.44 -7.07 -5.52
C LEU A 60 13.72 -6.93 -4.69
N SER A 61 14.60 -7.93 -4.71
CA SER A 61 15.91 -7.85 -4.05
C SER A 61 16.94 -7.06 -4.86
N SER A 62 16.81 -7.02 -6.18
CA SER A 62 17.62 -6.21 -7.08
C SER A 62 17.11 -4.76 -7.08
N LYS A 63 17.53 -3.99 -6.07
CA LYS A 63 17.05 -2.64 -5.71
C LYS A 63 16.88 -1.60 -6.82
N LEU A 64 17.31 -1.81 -8.07
CA LEU A 64 17.34 -0.77 -9.10
C LEU A 64 16.95 -1.22 -10.53
N ASP A 65 16.77 -2.52 -10.82
CA ASP A 65 16.57 -3.00 -12.20
C ASP A 65 15.45 -4.06 -12.36
N GLY A 66 14.71 -4.34 -11.28
CA GLY A 66 13.59 -5.27 -11.31
C GLY A 66 12.40 -4.70 -12.09
N ILE A 67 11.81 -5.51 -12.97
CA ILE A 67 10.60 -5.12 -13.71
C ILE A 67 9.44 -4.92 -12.73
N ILE A 68 9.27 -5.83 -11.76
CA ILE A 68 8.19 -5.75 -10.78
C ILE A 68 8.38 -4.53 -9.89
N PHE A 69 9.60 -4.30 -9.39
CA PHE A 69 9.87 -3.10 -8.58
C PHE A 69 9.61 -1.80 -9.35
N SER A 70 9.98 -1.74 -10.63
CA SER A 70 9.76 -0.57 -11.47
C SER A 70 8.28 -0.29 -11.71
N GLU A 71 7.48 -1.32 -11.96
CA GLU A 71 6.03 -1.20 -12.10
C GLU A 71 5.36 -0.78 -10.78
N ILE A 72 5.81 -1.33 -9.65
CA ILE A 72 5.35 -0.90 -8.31
C ILE A 72 5.65 0.58 -8.08
N LYS A 73 6.88 1.01 -8.36
CA LYS A 73 7.28 2.41 -8.18
C LYS A 73 6.41 3.34 -9.03
N ASN A 74 6.26 3.03 -10.31
CA ASN A 74 5.46 3.84 -11.23
C ASN A 74 3.99 3.91 -10.80
N ALA A 75 3.41 2.78 -10.39
CA ALA A 75 2.03 2.74 -9.92
C ALA A 75 1.83 3.59 -8.65
N ILE A 76 2.76 3.51 -7.68
CA ILE A 76 2.73 4.35 -6.47
C ILE A 76 2.85 5.83 -6.85
N GLU A 77 3.85 6.20 -7.65
CA GLU A 77 4.10 7.59 -8.07
C GLU A 77 2.89 8.22 -8.78
N LEU A 78 2.20 7.46 -9.64
CA LEU A 78 0.99 7.91 -10.33
C LEU A 78 -0.26 7.94 -9.43
N SER A 79 -0.23 7.24 -8.31
CA SER A 79 -1.38 7.12 -7.39
C SER A 79 -1.35 8.11 -6.23
N LEU A 80 -0.18 8.66 -5.89
CA LEU A 80 -0.05 9.60 -4.79
C LEU A 80 -0.82 10.88 -5.10
N GLU A 81 -1.78 11.20 -4.25
CA GLU A 81 -2.63 12.38 -4.38
C GLU A 81 -2.83 13.01 -3.01
N VAL A 82 -2.60 14.31 -2.91
CA VAL A 82 -2.92 15.09 -1.71
C VAL A 82 -4.42 15.28 -1.66
N ILE A 83 -5.05 14.71 -0.63
CA ILE A 83 -6.51 14.81 -0.45
C ILE A 83 -6.85 15.90 0.56
N ASN A 84 -5.99 16.12 1.55
CA ASN A 84 -6.22 17.12 2.59
C ASN A 84 -4.91 17.60 3.23
N ILE A 85 -4.85 18.91 3.45
CA ILE A 85 -3.81 19.60 4.21
C ILE A 85 -4.48 20.30 5.39
N ASP A 86 -4.17 19.87 6.60
CA ASP A 86 -4.53 20.57 7.83
C ASP A 86 -3.39 21.51 8.24
N ALA A 87 -3.74 22.73 8.65
CA ALA A 87 -2.79 23.71 9.13
C ALA A 87 -3.51 24.69 10.06
N SER A 88 -2.74 25.36 10.91
CA SER A 88 -3.25 26.37 11.84
C SER A 88 -2.49 27.68 11.71
N SER A 89 -3.20 28.80 11.82
CA SER A 89 -2.60 30.13 11.77
C SER A 89 -3.43 31.11 12.59
N SER A 90 -2.78 32.12 13.15
CA SER A 90 -3.47 33.28 13.72
C SER A 90 -4.09 34.18 12.65
N TYR A 91 -3.66 34.03 11.39
CA TYR A 91 -4.17 34.77 10.24
C TYR A 91 -5.10 33.91 9.39
N ARG A 92 -5.92 34.57 8.55
CA ARG A 92 -6.62 33.85 7.49
C ARG A 92 -5.58 33.44 6.45
N TYR A 93 -5.62 32.20 5.99
CA TYR A 93 -4.81 31.74 4.87
C TYR A 93 -5.66 31.07 3.80
N GLU A 94 -5.10 30.97 2.60
CA GLU A 94 -5.60 30.19 1.48
C GLU A 94 -4.42 29.39 0.90
N ILE A 95 -4.65 28.14 0.51
CA ILE A 95 -3.64 27.31 -0.15
C ILE A 95 -3.75 27.58 -1.66
N ASP A 96 -2.65 28.01 -2.27
CA ASP A 96 -2.60 28.40 -3.69
C ASP A 96 -2.03 27.29 -4.58
N ASP A 97 -1.12 26.48 -4.02
CA ASP A 97 -0.53 25.33 -4.69
C ASP A 97 -0.21 24.24 -3.67
N GLU A 98 -0.27 22.99 -4.11
CA GLU A 98 0.05 21.80 -3.31
C GLU A 98 0.68 20.72 -4.19
N TYR A 99 1.64 20.00 -3.63
CA TYR A 99 2.34 18.91 -4.32
C TYR A 99 2.69 17.77 -3.39
N VAL A 100 2.85 16.59 -3.98
CA VAL A 100 3.44 15.42 -3.35
C VAL A 100 4.60 14.92 -4.22
N GLU A 101 5.75 14.69 -3.63
CA GLU A 101 6.95 14.20 -4.32
C GLU A 101 7.43 12.90 -3.70
N LEU A 102 7.48 11.83 -4.50
CA LEU A 102 7.96 10.53 -4.04
C LEU A 102 9.48 10.55 -3.84
N ASN A 103 9.93 10.26 -2.63
CA ASN A 103 11.35 10.20 -2.27
C ASN A 103 11.94 8.79 -2.40
N ASP A 104 11.31 7.81 -1.74
CA ASP A 104 11.80 6.43 -1.67
C ASP A 104 10.67 5.42 -1.49
N ILE A 105 10.93 4.18 -1.88
CA ILE A 105 10.03 3.05 -1.66
C ILE A 105 10.84 1.89 -1.10
N GLN A 106 10.41 1.39 0.05
CA GLN A 106 11.01 0.24 0.70
C GLN A 106 10.00 -0.90 0.78
N ILE A 107 10.31 -2.00 0.11
CA ILE A 107 9.49 -3.20 0.24
C ILE A 107 9.64 -3.75 1.66
N LEU A 108 8.51 -3.97 2.35
CA LEU A 108 8.53 -4.48 3.71
C LEU A 108 9.07 -5.92 3.74
N LYS A 109 9.73 -6.24 4.84
CA LYS A 109 10.36 -7.55 5.06
C LYS A 109 9.64 -8.31 6.15
N ASN A 110 9.77 -9.63 6.13
CA ASN A 110 9.35 -10.48 7.23
C ASN A 110 10.36 -10.38 8.37
N ASP A 111 9.85 -10.36 9.60
CA ASP A 111 10.67 -10.24 10.80
C ASP A 111 11.53 -11.50 11.06
N GLU A 112 11.08 -12.66 10.57
CA GLU A 112 11.72 -13.95 10.85
C GLU A 112 12.92 -14.27 9.93
N ASP A 113 12.82 -13.97 8.63
CA ASP A 113 13.81 -14.36 7.63
C ASP A 113 14.44 -13.18 6.87
N ASN A 114 14.02 -11.94 7.18
CA ASN A 114 14.42 -10.73 6.46
C ASN A 114 14.15 -10.80 4.93
N GLY A 115 13.31 -11.74 4.52
CA GLY A 115 12.84 -11.90 3.16
C GLY A 115 11.72 -10.92 2.85
N VAL A 116 11.45 -10.71 1.57
CA VAL A 116 10.37 -9.83 1.13
C VAL A 116 9.02 -10.36 1.62
N ARG A 117 8.21 -9.46 2.20
CA ARG A 117 6.86 -9.76 2.68
C ARG A 117 5.91 -9.79 1.48
N ILE A 118 5.32 -10.96 1.23
CA ILE A 118 4.41 -11.20 0.10
C ILE A 118 3.24 -12.03 0.61
N TYR A 119 2.03 -11.62 0.26
CA TYR A 119 0.80 -12.32 0.63
C TYR A 119 0.04 -12.78 -0.61
N LEU A 120 -0.32 -14.07 -0.66
CA LEU A 120 -1.20 -14.57 -1.71
C LEU A 120 -2.61 -13.98 -1.53
N VAL A 121 -3.13 -13.34 -2.58
CA VAL A 121 -4.50 -12.81 -2.61
C VAL A 121 -5.39 -13.72 -3.44
N ASP A 122 -4.93 -14.12 -4.62
CA ASP A 122 -5.66 -15.01 -5.52
C ASP A 122 -4.70 -15.89 -6.33
N SER A 123 -5.11 -17.12 -6.60
CA SER A 123 -4.34 -18.06 -7.42
C SER A 123 -5.27 -18.89 -8.29
N GLY A 124 -5.08 -18.78 -9.61
CA GLY A 124 -5.76 -19.57 -10.62
C GLY A 124 -4.79 -20.10 -11.68
N ALA A 125 -5.32 -20.86 -12.63
CA ALA A 125 -4.56 -21.45 -13.73
C ALA A 125 -3.94 -20.40 -14.66
N ASP A 126 -4.57 -19.23 -14.80
CA ASP A 126 -4.17 -18.18 -15.75
C ASP A 126 -3.72 -16.87 -15.08
N ARG A 127 -3.92 -16.75 -13.75
CA ARG A 127 -3.63 -15.53 -12.98
C ARG A 127 -3.22 -15.83 -11.55
N ILE A 128 -2.20 -15.14 -11.08
CA ILE A 128 -1.82 -15.12 -9.65
C ILE A 128 -1.71 -13.67 -9.20
N THR A 129 -2.37 -13.33 -8.10
CA THR A 129 -2.33 -11.99 -7.50
C THR A 129 -1.73 -12.08 -6.11
N VAL A 130 -0.75 -11.21 -5.84
CA VAL A 130 -0.12 -11.08 -4.53
C VAL A 130 -0.25 -9.65 -4.03
N ASN A 131 -0.32 -9.48 -2.71
CA ASN A 131 -0.16 -8.20 -2.05
C ASN A 131 1.28 -8.04 -1.57
N ILE A 132 1.88 -6.90 -1.86
CA ILE A 132 3.25 -6.52 -1.52
C ILE A 132 3.17 -5.18 -0.76
N PRO A 133 3.28 -5.20 0.58
CA PRO A 133 3.26 -3.98 1.35
C PRO A 133 4.59 -3.23 1.22
N CYS A 134 4.48 -1.93 0.94
CA CYS A 134 5.60 -1.02 0.70
C CYS A 134 5.54 0.13 1.71
N GLU A 135 6.66 0.44 2.36
CA GLU A 135 6.81 1.70 3.07
C GLU A 135 7.24 2.77 2.05
N VAL A 136 6.40 3.80 1.90
CA VAL A 136 6.57 4.86 0.91
C VAL A 136 6.92 6.14 1.65
N PHE A 137 7.99 6.79 1.21
CA PHE A 137 8.48 8.06 1.77
C PHE A 137 8.27 9.15 0.73
N TYR A 138 7.67 10.26 1.11
CA TYR A 138 7.39 11.37 0.21
C TYR A 138 7.36 12.71 0.96
N ASP A 139 7.53 13.78 0.20
CA ASP A 139 7.39 15.13 0.68
C ASP A 139 6.04 15.68 0.26
N VAL A 140 5.33 16.33 1.18
CA VAL A 140 4.13 17.09 0.87
C VAL A 140 4.43 18.56 1.07
N GLY A 141 4.25 19.35 0.02
CA GLY A 141 4.47 20.79 0.04
C GLY A 141 3.21 21.56 -0.28
N ALA A 142 3.05 22.73 0.34
CA ALA A 142 1.98 23.66 0.02
C ALA A 142 2.41 25.12 0.18
N VAL A 143 1.81 25.97 -0.64
CA VAL A 143 2.00 27.42 -0.62
C VAL A 143 0.81 28.07 0.05
N PHE A 144 1.03 28.66 1.23
CA PHE A 144 0.03 29.36 2.01
C PHE A 144 0.11 30.86 1.77
N ASN A 145 -0.98 31.47 1.31
CA ASN A 145 -1.14 32.91 1.16
C ASN A 145 -1.95 33.46 2.33
N PHE A 146 -1.40 34.44 3.05
CA PHE A 146 -2.00 34.97 4.27
C PHE A 146 -2.66 36.32 4.06
N PHE A 147 -3.73 36.56 4.81
CA PHE A 147 -4.57 37.74 4.73
C PHE A 147 -5.01 38.24 6.10
N ILE A 148 -5.19 39.55 6.22
CA ILE A 148 -5.84 40.20 7.36
C ILE A 148 -7.02 41.03 6.89
N TRP A 149 -8.10 41.05 7.68
CA TRP A 149 -9.27 41.86 7.38
C TRP A 149 -9.05 43.32 7.77
N ASP A 150 -9.10 44.23 6.79
CA ASP A 150 -9.19 45.67 7.06
C ASP A 150 -10.65 46.07 7.26
N SER A 151 -10.96 46.49 8.49
CA SER A 151 -12.31 46.93 8.86
C SER A 151 -12.74 48.28 8.24
N ILE A 152 -11.79 49.11 7.77
CA ILE A 152 -12.06 50.42 7.18
C ILE A 152 -12.53 50.24 5.74
N ASP A 153 -11.69 49.61 4.91
CA ASP A 153 -11.96 49.40 3.49
C ASP A 153 -12.79 48.14 3.22
N LYS A 154 -13.01 47.31 4.25
CA LYS A 154 -13.79 46.06 4.21
C LYS A 154 -13.25 45.07 3.18
N GLU A 155 -11.94 44.88 3.19
CA GLU A 155 -11.25 43.96 2.31
C GLU A 155 -10.19 43.13 3.05
N ASN A 156 -9.81 42.00 2.46
CA ASN A 156 -8.68 41.21 2.91
C ASN A 156 -7.41 41.79 2.30
N VAL A 157 -6.48 42.22 3.15
CA VAL A 157 -5.16 42.70 2.75
C VAL A 157 -4.19 41.53 2.80
N TYR A 158 -3.52 41.28 1.69
CA TYR A 158 -2.48 40.27 1.59
C TYR A 158 -1.28 40.64 2.48
N LEU A 159 -0.84 39.67 3.29
CA LEU A 159 0.27 39.85 4.24
C LEU A 159 1.59 39.25 3.74
N GLY A 160 1.52 38.17 2.97
CA GLY A 160 2.69 37.41 2.53
C GLY A 160 2.32 35.96 2.22
N SER A 161 3.32 35.20 1.77
CA SER A 161 3.19 33.77 1.52
C SER A 161 4.32 33.00 2.19
N VAL A 162 4.05 31.74 2.51
CA VAL A 162 5.07 30.78 2.93
C VAL A 162 4.86 29.47 2.17
N GLU A 163 5.95 28.90 1.67
CA GLU A 163 5.96 27.51 1.23
C GLU A 163 6.43 26.66 2.40
N LYS A 164 5.68 25.61 2.72
CA LYS A 164 6.05 24.65 3.75
C LYS A 164 6.01 23.25 3.18
N THR A 165 7.05 22.49 3.48
CA THR A 165 7.20 21.08 3.10
C THR A 165 7.37 20.26 4.36
N VAL A 166 6.73 19.10 4.41
CA VAL A 166 6.88 18.11 5.47
C VAL A 166 7.15 16.74 4.86
N GLU A 167 8.06 16.00 5.49
CA GLU A 167 8.38 14.62 5.13
C GLU A 167 7.38 13.69 5.81
N GLU A 168 6.74 12.81 5.04
CA GLU A 168 5.78 11.83 5.53
C GLU A 168 6.15 10.42 5.05
N ASN A 169 5.64 9.42 5.77
CA ASN A 169 5.70 8.03 5.33
C ASN A 169 4.46 7.24 5.71
N ASN A 170 4.05 6.31 4.85
CA ASN A 170 3.02 5.35 5.17
C ASN A 170 3.25 4.01 4.47
N ILE A 171 2.62 2.98 5.04
CA ILE A 171 2.58 1.66 4.43
C ILE A 171 1.43 1.65 3.40
N ILE A 172 1.77 1.34 2.16
CA ILE A 172 0.84 1.17 1.04
C ILE A 172 0.84 -0.30 0.63
N ASP A 173 -0.35 -0.88 0.57
CA ASP A 173 -0.55 -2.22 0.00
C ASP A 173 -0.63 -2.13 -1.53
N VAL A 174 0.19 -2.94 -2.20
CA VAL A 174 0.26 -3.00 -3.66
C VAL A 174 -0.11 -4.39 -4.14
N LEU A 175 -1.16 -4.48 -4.95
CA LEU A 175 -1.59 -5.71 -5.59
C LEU A 175 -0.85 -5.88 -6.92
N VAL A 176 -0.10 -6.97 -7.03
CA VAL A 176 0.60 -7.35 -8.27
C VAL A 176 -0.04 -8.61 -8.82
N SER A 177 -0.63 -8.49 -10.00
CA SER A 177 -1.24 -9.60 -10.75
C SER A 177 -0.34 -10.03 -11.90
N PHE A 178 -0.01 -11.31 -11.91
CA PHE A 178 0.76 -11.99 -12.94
C PHE A 178 -0.18 -12.83 -13.80
N TYR A 179 -0.13 -12.64 -15.12
CA TYR A 179 -0.91 -13.41 -16.07
C TYR A 179 0.00 -14.35 -16.86
N GLY A 180 -0.41 -15.61 -16.98
CA GLY A 180 0.39 -16.67 -17.61
C GLY A 180 -0.27 -18.03 -17.41
N ASN A 181 0.23 -19.08 -18.07
CA ASN A 181 -0.34 -20.42 -17.91
C ASN A 181 0.36 -21.17 -16.76
N PHE A 182 -0.21 -21.17 -15.57
CA PHE A 182 0.38 -21.77 -14.37
C PHE A 182 0.09 -23.26 -14.18
N ASP A 183 -0.69 -23.88 -15.07
CA ASP A 183 -1.04 -25.31 -15.00
C ASP A 183 0.05 -26.23 -15.59
N ASP A 184 1.03 -25.67 -16.30
CA ASP A 184 2.10 -26.43 -16.93
C ASP A 184 3.35 -26.46 -16.03
N GLU A 185 3.61 -27.60 -15.40
CA GLU A 185 4.76 -27.82 -14.49
C GLU A 185 6.13 -27.70 -15.19
N SER A 186 6.17 -27.51 -16.52
CA SER A 186 7.39 -27.49 -17.33
C SER A 186 8.11 -26.14 -17.43
N GLN A 187 7.67 -25.12 -16.71
CA GLN A 187 7.90 -23.74 -17.18
C GLN A 187 9.21 -23.06 -16.73
N ASP A 188 10.09 -22.90 -17.72
CA ASP A 188 11.08 -21.82 -17.86
C ASP A 188 10.40 -20.47 -18.22
N LEU A 189 9.26 -20.11 -17.61
CA LEU A 189 8.63 -18.80 -17.88
C LEU A 189 9.42 -17.69 -17.20
N GLU A 190 10.09 -16.82 -17.95
CA GLU A 190 10.73 -15.62 -17.40
C GLU A 190 9.67 -14.59 -16.97
N VAL A 191 9.94 -13.82 -15.90
CA VAL A 191 9.03 -12.74 -15.44
C VAL A 191 8.82 -11.71 -16.55
N ALA A 192 9.85 -11.48 -17.37
CA ALA A 192 9.81 -10.58 -18.51
C ALA A 192 8.83 -11.01 -19.61
N ASP A 193 8.44 -12.29 -19.65
CA ASP A 193 7.49 -12.83 -20.62
C ASP A 193 6.04 -12.86 -20.08
N MET A 194 5.84 -12.43 -18.83
CA MET A 194 4.53 -12.38 -18.18
C MET A 194 3.93 -10.99 -18.28
N ASP A 195 2.64 -10.92 -18.55
CA ASP A 195 1.91 -9.66 -18.39
C ASP A 195 1.73 -9.39 -16.90
N ILE A 196 2.12 -8.19 -16.46
CA ILE A 196 2.02 -7.75 -15.07
C ILE A 196 1.05 -6.58 -15.00
N SER A 197 0.17 -6.61 -14.01
CA SER A 197 -0.70 -5.50 -13.65
C SER A 197 -0.48 -5.15 -12.19
N VAL A 198 -0.29 -3.85 -11.92
CA VAL A 198 -0.10 -3.33 -10.57
C VAL A 198 -1.25 -2.40 -10.21
N GLU A 199 -1.80 -2.59 -9.02
CA GLU A 199 -2.88 -1.78 -8.46
C GLU A 199 -2.51 -1.35 -7.04
N VAL A 200 -2.72 -0.06 -6.73
CA VAL A 200 -2.49 0.52 -5.42
C VAL A 200 -3.83 0.61 -4.68
N VAL A 201 -3.90 0.05 -3.46
CA VAL A 201 -5.18 -0.11 -2.75
C VAL A 201 -5.68 1.21 -2.14
N ASP A 202 -4.79 1.99 -1.53
CA ASP A 202 -5.07 3.33 -0.99
C ASP A 202 -3.76 4.12 -0.91
N SER A 203 -3.74 5.28 -1.55
CA SER A 203 -2.61 6.20 -1.67
C SER A 203 -2.97 7.63 -1.26
N SER A 204 -4.09 7.78 -0.54
CA SER A 204 -4.62 9.08 -0.14
C SER A 204 -3.73 9.74 0.90
N VAL A 205 -3.16 10.90 0.57
CA VAL A 205 -2.28 11.64 1.49
C VAL A 205 -3.10 12.67 2.28
N ASN A 206 -3.03 12.55 3.60
CA ASN A 206 -3.60 13.52 4.54
C ASN A 206 -2.46 13.98 5.46
N VAL A 207 -2.21 15.28 5.50
CA VAL A 207 -1.05 15.81 6.20
C VAL A 207 -1.43 16.94 7.14
N ASP A 208 -0.83 16.98 8.32
CA ASP A 208 -0.89 18.11 9.25
C ASP A 208 0.42 18.91 9.13
N MET A 209 0.32 20.08 8.52
CA MET A 209 1.45 21.00 8.38
C MET A 209 1.65 21.86 9.62
N GLY A 210 0.86 21.69 10.67
CA GLY A 210 1.02 22.39 11.95
C GLY A 210 0.78 23.89 11.85
N GLU A 211 1.55 24.67 12.61
CA GLU A 211 1.43 26.14 12.59
C GLU A 211 2.11 26.73 11.34
N VAL A 212 1.40 27.62 10.65
CA VAL A 212 1.86 28.35 9.47
C VAL A 212 1.60 29.84 9.66
N GLU A 213 2.61 30.67 9.39
CA GLU A 213 2.57 32.09 9.67
C GLU A 213 3.24 32.86 8.49
N PRO A 214 2.78 34.09 8.16
CA PRO A 214 3.30 34.87 7.03
C PRO A 214 4.75 35.33 7.22
N PHE A 215 5.27 35.26 8.45
CA PHE A 215 6.61 35.66 8.80
C PHE A 215 7.28 34.49 9.55
N TYR A 216 7.84 33.55 8.80
CA TYR A 216 8.73 32.55 9.39
C TYR A 216 10.07 33.23 9.72
N ASP A 217 10.45 33.20 11.00
CA ASP A 217 11.73 33.72 11.49
C ASP A 217 12.77 32.59 11.34
N ASP A 218 13.55 32.63 10.26
CA ASP A 218 14.56 31.60 9.89
C ASP A 218 15.79 31.54 10.84
N GLU A 219 15.73 32.13 12.04
CA GLU A 219 16.84 32.15 12.98
C GLU A 219 16.50 31.49 14.32
N ARG A 220 16.77 30.18 14.44
CA ARG A 220 17.33 29.59 15.67
C ARG A 220 18.24 28.39 15.43
#